data_AF-A0A0R3Q7U4-F1
#
_entry.id   AF-A0A0R3Q7U4-F1
#
_cell.length_a   1.000
_cell.length_b   1.000
_cell.length_c   1.000
_cell.angle_alpha   90.00
_cell.angle_beta   90.00
_cell.angle_gamma   90.00
#
_symmetry.space_group_name_H-M   'P 1'
#
loop_
_entity.id
_entity.type
_entity.pdbx_description
1 polymer ?
#
loop_
_entity_poly.entity_id
_entity_poly.type
_entity_poly.pdbx_seq_one_letter_code
_entity_poly.pdbx_strand_id
1 'polypeptide(L)'
;MSPSEVTRGQVYGLPETEEDAELLRIRVVKAERLSKRDIFGVCDPYAVILLKRYGSNTVVDKAQTKTRRKAYSLSFISFLSNL
;
A
#
# COMPACT_ATOMS: atom_id res chain seq x y z
N MET A 1 -16.82 26.77 16.12
CA MET A 1 -15.74 25.85 15.69
C MET A 1 -15.96 25.58 14.21
N SER A 2 -14.90 25.67 13.39
CA SER A 2 -14.95 25.18 12.01
C SER A 2 -15.13 23.66 11.99
N PRO A 3 -15.68 23.07 10.91
CA PRO A 3 -15.55 21.64 10.67
C PRO A 3 -14.07 21.29 10.71
N SER A 4 -13.73 20.29 11.51
CA SER A 4 -12.34 19.93 11.79
C SER A 4 -11.55 19.70 10.50
N GLU A 5 -10.27 20.08 10.53
CA GLU A 5 -9.29 19.66 9.53
C GLU A 5 -9.16 18.13 9.59
N VAL A 6 -10.04 17.43 8.87
CA VAL A 6 -9.86 16.03 8.52
C VAL A 6 -8.58 15.99 7.71
N THR A 7 -7.46 15.69 8.38
CA THR A 7 -6.14 15.63 7.78
C THR A 7 -6.21 14.63 6.63
N ARG A 8 -6.33 15.13 5.40
CA ARG A 8 -6.41 14.31 4.20
C ARG A 8 -5.10 13.54 4.15
N GLY A 9 -5.15 12.24 4.49
CA GLY A 9 -3.97 11.40 4.56
C GLY A 9 -3.24 11.44 3.22
N GLN A 10 -1.90 11.43 3.28
CA GLN A 10 -1.03 11.61 2.10
C GLN A 10 -1.58 10.83 0.89
N VAL A 11 -1.97 11.58 -0.14
CA VAL A 11 -2.34 11.04 -1.43
C VAL A 11 -1.05 10.68 -2.17
N TYR A 12 -1.09 9.55 -2.88
CA TYR A 12 0.00 9.04 -3.71
C TYR A 12 -0.54 8.86 -5.12
N GLY A 13 0.28 9.13 -6.14
CA GLY A 13 -0.06 8.84 -7.54
C GLY A 13 0.36 9.92 -8.54
N LEU A 14 -0.60 10.37 -9.35
CA LEU A 14 -0.40 11.39 -10.38
C LEU A 14 -0.30 12.80 -9.76
N PRO A 15 0.39 13.76 -10.41
CA PRO A 15 0.31 15.16 -10.00
C PRO A 15 -1.12 15.69 -10.19
N GLU A 16 -1.51 16.71 -9.42
CA GLU A 16 -2.83 17.37 -9.51
C GLU A 16 -3.11 18.03 -10.88
N THR A 17 -2.15 18.00 -11.80
CA THR A 17 -2.24 18.52 -13.17
C THR A 17 -2.65 17.47 -14.21
N GLU A 18 -2.80 16.18 -13.87
CA GLU A 18 -3.50 15.24 -14.76
C GLU A 18 -5.00 15.26 -14.47
N GLU A 19 -5.74 15.84 -15.41
CA GLU A 19 -7.20 15.83 -15.47
C GLU A 19 -7.71 14.38 -15.65
N ASP A 20 -9.01 14.15 -15.38
CA ASP A 20 -9.68 12.83 -15.40
C ASP A 20 -9.14 11.75 -14.43
N ALA A 21 -8.39 12.15 -13.39
CA ALA A 21 -7.87 11.23 -12.36
C ALA A 21 -8.83 11.02 -11.15
N GLU A 22 -9.10 9.76 -10.78
CA GLU A 22 -9.92 9.39 -9.62
C GLU A 22 -9.12 8.87 -8.39
N LEU A 23 -9.68 9.04 -7.19
CA LEU A 23 -9.04 8.64 -5.92
C LEU A 23 -9.30 7.18 -5.52
N LEU A 24 -8.47 6.26 -6.01
CA LEU A 24 -8.50 4.85 -5.61
C LEU A 24 -8.05 4.64 -4.14
N ARG A 25 -8.97 4.21 -3.27
CA ARG A 25 -8.66 3.88 -1.86
C ARG A 25 -8.13 2.45 -1.69
N ILE A 26 -6.82 2.31 -1.50
CA ILE A 26 -6.17 1.01 -1.20
C ILE A 26 -6.07 0.79 0.32
N ARG A 27 -6.49 -0.39 0.80
CA ARG A 27 -6.33 -0.85 2.19
C ARG A 27 -5.55 -2.17 2.25
N VAL A 28 -4.27 -2.13 2.62
CA VAL A 28 -3.50 -3.34 2.96
C VAL A 28 -4.01 -3.89 4.29
N VAL A 29 -4.56 -5.12 4.28
CA VAL A 29 -5.16 -5.72 5.49
C VAL A 29 -4.18 -6.60 6.27
N LYS A 30 -3.40 -7.46 5.59
CA LYS A 30 -2.46 -8.42 6.22
C LYS A 30 -1.34 -8.86 5.18
N ALA A 31 -0.23 -9.60 5.50
CA ALA A 31 0.60 -10.36 4.48
C ALA A 31 0.87 -11.91 4.78
N GLU A 32 0.44 -12.88 3.92
CA GLU A 32 0.22 -14.34 4.26
C GLU A 32 1.22 -15.33 3.65
N ARG A 33 1.38 -16.49 4.32
CA ARG A 33 2.25 -17.62 3.94
C ARG A 33 3.64 -17.16 3.46
N LEU A 34 4.15 -16.11 4.09
CA LEU A 34 5.39 -15.45 3.69
C LEU A 34 6.53 -16.45 3.72
N SER A 35 7.26 -16.56 2.60
CA SER A 35 8.39 -17.48 2.48
C SER A 35 9.37 -17.25 3.63
N LYS A 36 9.60 -18.29 4.44
CA LYS A 36 10.60 -18.24 5.52
C LYS A 36 11.97 -17.95 4.91
N ARG A 37 12.45 -16.71 5.05
CA ARG A 37 13.80 -16.30 4.65
C ARG A 37 14.86 -16.57 5.72
N ASP A 38 14.43 -17.01 6.90
CA ASP A 38 15.27 -17.23 8.07
C ASP A 38 14.89 -18.56 8.73
N ILE A 39 15.88 -19.22 9.36
CA ILE A 39 15.82 -20.61 9.85
C ILE A 39 14.69 -20.78 10.89
N PHE A 40 14.52 -19.77 11.74
CA PHE A 40 13.49 -19.74 12.79
C PHE A 40 12.11 -19.24 12.31
N GLY A 41 11.97 -18.88 11.02
CA GLY A 41 10.70 -18.49 10.41
C GLY A 41 10.11 -17.15 10.86
N VAL A 42 10.93 -16.31 11.51
CA VAL A 42 10.58 -14.92 11.87
C VAL A 42 10.89 -14.01 10.68
N CYS A 43 10.05 -13.00 10.43
CA CYS A 43 10.32 -11.97 9.44
C CYS A 43 9.78 -10.59 9.88
N ASP A 44 10.31 -9.54 9.26
CA ASP A 44 9.90 -8.14 9.49
C ASP A 44 9.20 -7.59 8.22
N PRO A 45 7.96 -8.00 7.90
CA PRO A 45 7.30 -7.65 6.65
C PRO A 45 6.80 -6.21 6.58
N TYR A 46 6.79 -5.70 5.36
CA TYR A 46 6.09 -4.50 4.92
C TYR A 46 5.54 -4.74 3.51
N ALA A 47 4.46 -4.06 3.14
CA ALA A 47 3.96 -4.01 1.77
C ALA A 47 4.48 -2.74 1.06
N VAL A 48 4.72 -2.87 -0.24
CA VAL A 48 4.98 -1.77 -1.17
C VAL A 48 3.86 -1.74 -2.19
N ILE A 49 3.29 -0.56 -2.41
CA ILE A 49 2.29 -0.31 -3.44
C ILE A 49 2.97 0.58 -4.48
N LEU A 50 2.90 0.20 -5.76
CA LEU A 50 3.47 0.94 -6.88
C LEU A 50 2.33 1.37 -7.81
N LEU A 51 2.20 2.67 -8.08
CA LEU A 51 1.45 3.12 -9.25
C LEU A 51 2.35 2.95 -10.48
N LYS A 52 1.83 2.35 -11.54
CA LYS A 52 2.48 2.23 -12.85
C LYS A 52 1.51 2.67 -13.94
N ARG A 53 2.01 3.29 -15.01
CA ARG A 53 1.17 3.61 -16.17
C ARG A 53 0.96 2.34 -17.02
N TYR A 54 -0.26 2.10 -17.48
CA TYR A 54 -0.61 0.89 -18.24
C TYR A 54 0.29 0.72 -19.48
N GLY A 55 0.66 -0.52 -19.80
CA GLY A 55 1.60 -0.84 -20.88
C GLY A 55 3.07 -0.48 -20.61
N SER A 56 3.38 0.21 -19.51
CA SER A 56 4.75 0.59 -19.13
C SER A 56 5.20 -0.09 -17.84
N ASN A 57 6.51 -0.29 -17.70
CA ASN A 57 7.13 -0.75 -16.47
C ASN A 57 7.52 0.40 -15.52
N THR A 58 7.44 1.66 -15.99
CA THR A 58 7.72 2.88 -15.22
C THR A 58 6.80 2.98 -14.01
N VAL A 59 7.41 3.13 -12.83
CA VAL A 59 6.72 3.50 -11.58
C VAL A 59 6.49 5.00 -11.58
N VAL A 60 5.25 5.40 -11.35
CA VAL A 60 4.84 6.81 -11.19
C VAL A 60 5.05 7.25 -9.74
N ASP A 61 4.58 6.45 -8.78
CA ASP A 61 4.71 6.72 -7.35
C ASP A 61 4.75 5.40 -6.53
N LYS A 62 5.26 5.48 -5.29
CA LYS A 62 5.46 4.36 -4.37
C LYS A 62 4.99 4.72 -2.95
N ALA A 63 3.95 4.04 -2.48
CA ALA A 63 3.61 3.98 -1.05
C ALA A 63 4.24 2.75 -0.37
N GLN A 64 4.57 2.87 0.92
CA GLN A 64 5.14 1.76 1.70
C GLN A 64 4.53 1.73 3.12
N THR A 65 4.09 0.55 3.57
CA THR A 65 3.54 0.40 4.93
C THR A 65 4.64 0.38 5.99
N LYS A 66 4.33 0.81 7.22
CA LYS A 66 5.22 0.61 8.38
C LYS A 66 5.52 -0.88 8.59
N THR A 67 6.80 -1.21 8.77
CA THR A 67 7.28 -2.59 9.02
C THR A 67 6.66 -3.17 10.29
N ARG A 68 6.17 -4.41 10.21
CA ARG A 68 5.71 -5.19 11.36
C ARG A 68 6.86 -6.05 11.86
N ARG A 69 7.43 -5.72 13.03
CA ARG A 69 8.56 -6.48 13.60
C ARG A 69 8.11 -7.83 14.18
N LYS A 70 8.95 -8.86 14.01
CA LYS A 70 8.78 -10.23 14.52
C LYS A 70 7.44 -10.88 14.13
N ALA A 71 7.04 -10.75 12.87
CA ALA A 71 5.88 -11.47 12.35
C ALA A 71 6.23 -12.93 12.05
N TYR A 72 5.49 -13.84 12.68
CA TYR A 72 5.37 -15.23 12.22
C TYR A 72 4.49 -15.25 10.95
N SER A 73 4.82 -16.13 10.00
CA SER A 73 4.52 -15.94 8.57
C SER A 73 3.07 -16.20 8.09
N LEU A 74 2.04 -15.47 8.58
CA LEU A 74 0.66 -15.61 8.07
C LEU A 74 -0.35 -14.48 8.40
N SER A 75 -0.93 -13.80 7.38
CA SER A 75 -2.34 -13.32 7.21
C SER A 75 -2.46 -12.50 5.86
N PHE A 76 -3.39 -12.50 4.87
CA PHE A 76 -3.21 -12.00 3.43
C PHE A 76 -3.29 -10.52 2.97
N ILE A 77 -2.52 -10.10 1.94
CA ILE A 77 -2.72 -8.79 1.25
C ILE A 77 -3.93 -8.88 0.32
N SER A 78 -5.11 -8.61 0.88
CA SER A 78 -6.34 -8.39 0.12
C SER A 78 -6.45 -6.93 -0.31
N PHE A 79 -6.67 -6.67 -1.59
CA PHE A 79 -7.16 -5.38 -2.09
C PHE A 79 -8.69 -5.40 -2.10
N LEU A 80 -9.32 -4.29 -1.69
CA LEU A 80 -10.74 -4.05 -1.88
C LEU A 80 -10.89 -2.88 -2.85
N SER A 81 -11.16 -3.20 -4.12
CA SER A 81 -11.73 -2.25 -5.07
C SER A 81 -13.25 -2.26 -4.86
N ASN A 82 -13.80 -1.14 -4.37
CA ASN A 82 -15.23 -0.89 -4.51
C ASN A 82 -15.46 -0.42 -5.96
N LEU A 83 -16.00 -1.32 -6.78
CA LEU A 83 -16.79 -1.02 -7.97
C LEU A 83 -18.24 -1.32 -7.62
#